data_AF-A0A0J6T4G2-F1
#
_entry.id   AF-A0A0J6T4G2-F1
#
_cell.length_a   1.000
_cell.length_b   1.000
_cell.length_c   1.000
_cell.angle_alpha   90.00
_cell.angle_beta   90.00
_cell.angle_gamma   90.00
#
_symmetry.space_group_name_H-M   'P 1'
#
loop_
_entity.id
_entity.type
_entity.pdbx_description
1 polymer ?
#
loop_
_entity_poly.entity_id
_entity_poly.type
_entity_poly.pdbx_seq_one_letter_code
_entity_poly.pdbx_strand_id
1 'polypeptide(L)' 'MLRLVALGIILTATVMIGAAILRPPASRAQQEGYCRPPLKFAAGACVASCPAGYEDTGRTCVFRNMSR' A
#
# COMPACT_ATOMS: atom_id res chain seq x y z
N MET A 1 1.26 -11.63 41.41
CA MET A 1 1.64 -10.46 40.59
C MET A 1 2.31 -10.87 39.28
N LEU A 2 3.33 -11.72 39.29
CA LEU A 2 4.04 -12.16 38.07
C LEU A 2 3.15 -12.79 36.97
N ARG A 3 2.10 -13.54 37.35
CA ARG A 3 1.15 -14.15 36.40
C ARG A 3 0.27 -13.14 35.65
N LEU A 4 -0.11 -12.04 36.31
CA LEU A 4 -0.91 -10.98 35.68
C LEU A 4 -0.06 -10.18 34.69
N VAL A 5 1.21 -9.97 35.01
CA VAL A 5 2.18 -9.33 34.11
C VAL A 5 2.41 -10.18 32.86
N ALA A 6 2.60 -11.50 33.01
CA ALA A 6 2.77 -12.41 31.89
C ALA A 6 1.56 -12.43 30.94
N LEU A 7 0.34 -12.46 31.50
CA LEU A 7 -0.91 -12.40 30.72
C LEU A 7 -1.04 -11.10 29.92
N GLY A 8 -0.70 -9.96 30.54
CA GLY A 8 -0.71 -8.66 29.86
C GLY A 8 0.25 -8.62 28.66
N ILE A 9 1.46 -9.17 28.82
CA ILE A 9 2.46 -9.22 27.74
C ILE A 9 1.96 -10.09 26.57
N ILE A 10 1.40 -11.26 26.85
CA ILE A 10 0.89 -12.17 25.80
C ILE A 10 -0.25 -11.50 25.00
N LEU A 11 -1.18 -10.84 25.68
CA LEU A 11 -2.29 -10.12 25.03
C LEU A 11 -1.77 -9.02 24.09
N THR A 12 -0.85 -8.18 24.56
CA THR A 12 -0.27 -7.12 23.72
C THR A 12 0.49 -7.67 22.51
N ALA A 13 1.25 -8.76 22.68
CA ALA A 13 1.97 -9.41 21.60
C ALA A 13 1.03 -9.96 20.51
N THR A 14 -0.07 -10.62 20.90
CA THR A 14 -1.05 -11.15 19.94
C THR A 14 -1.73 -10.04 19.11
N VAL A 15 -2.07 -8.91 19.73
CA VAL A 15 -2.65 -7.75 19.01
C VAL A 15 -1.65 -7.17 18.01
N MET A 16 -0.38 -7.01 18.41
CA MET A 16 0.67 -6.47 17.55
C MET A 16 0.98 -7.37 16.35
N ILE A 17 0.98 -8.70 16.56
CA ILE A 17 1.19 -9.68 15.48
C ILE A 17 -0.02 -9.67 14.52
N GLY A 18 -1.24 -9.62 15.03
CA GLY A 18 -2.46 -9.55 14.22
C GLY A 18 -2.51 -8.31 13.32
N ALA A 19 -2.08 -7.16 13.82
CA ALA A 19 -2.02 -5.92 13.04
C ALA A 19 -1.05 -5.98 11.84
N ALA A 20 0.00 -6.81 11.91
CA ALA A 20 0.92 -6.98 10.80
C ALA A 20 0.31 -7.77 9.62
N ILE A 21 -0.69 -8.61 9.88
CA ILE A 21 -1.39 -9.41 8.85
C ILE A 21 -2.38 -8.54 8.06
N LEU A 22 -3.02 -7.56 8.72
CA LEU A 22 -3.95 -6.62 8.07
C LEU A 22 -3.25 -5.44 7.40
N ARG A 23 -1.93 -5.28 7.56
CA ARG A 23 -1.19 -4.24 6.85
C ARG A 23 -1.14 -4.58 5.37
N PRO A 24 -1.73 -3.76 4.48
CA PRO A 24 -1.51 -3.95 3.06
C PRO A 24 0.00 -3.92 2.80
N PRO A 25 0.54 -4.83 1.98
CA PRO A 25 1.96 -4.85 1.70
C PRO A 25 2.35 -3.47 1.19
N ALA A 26 3.36 -2.86 1.82
CA ALA A 26 3.97 -1.65 1.32
C ALA A 26 4.31 -1.93 -0.15
N SER A 27 3.64 -1.22 -1.06
CA SER A 27 3.78 -1.35 -2.49
C SER A 27 5.25 -1.09 -2.81
N ARG A 28 6.01 -2.19 -2.94
CA ARG A 28 7.41 -2.17 -3.32
C ARG A 28 7.48 -1.33 -4.57
N ALA A 29 8.15 -0.19 -4.49
CA ALA A 29 8.37 0.71 -5.61
C ALA A 29 8.77 -0.13 -6.81
N GLN A 30 7.81 -0.37 -7.71
CA GLN A 30 8.08 -1.13 -8.91
C GLN A 30 9.01 -0.24 -9.73
N GLN A 31 10.15 -0.81 -10.12
CA GLN A 31 11.18 -0.17 -10.95
C GLN A 31 10.55 0.87 -11.87
N GLU A 32 10.99 2.11 -11.66
CA GLU A 32 10.47 3.32 -12.29
C GLU A 32 10.05 3.05 -13.74
N GLY A 33 8.74 3.08 -13.99
CA GLY A 33 8.17 3.03 -15.34
C GLY A 33 7.67 1.67 -15.85
N TYR A 34 7.96 0.53 -15.20
CA TYR A 34 7.46 -0.78 -15.68
C TYR A 34 6.53 -1.47 -14.67
N CYS A 35 5.23 -1.18 -14.79
CA CYS A 35 4.19 -1.95 -14.11
C CYS A 35 3.89 -3.25 -14.87
N ARG A 36 3.80 -4.38 -14.15
CA ARG A 36 3.40 -5.65 -14.74
C ARG A 36 1.96 -5.52 -15.25
N PRO A 37 1.67 -5.87 -16.52
CA PRO A 37 0.28 -5.93 -16.99
C PRO A 37 -0.58 -6.79 -16.03
N PRO A 38 -1.81 -6.39 -15.64
CA PRO A 38 -2.63 -5.27 -16.14
C PRO A 38 -2.51 -3.95 -15.35
N LEU A 39 -1.50 -3.79 -14.49
CA LEU A 39 -1.36 -2.60 -13.63
C LEU A 39 -0.87 -1.37 -14.40
N LYS A 40 -1.24 -0.18 -13.90
CA LYS A 40 -0.90 1.15 -14.42
C LYS A 40 0.03 1.89 -13.47
N PHE A 41 0.93 2.70 -14.00
CA PHE A 41 1.84 3.49 -13.17
C PHE A 41 1.22 4.83 -12.77
N ALA A 42 1.10 5.11 -11.46
CA ALA A 42 0.56 6.35 -10.92
C ALA A 42 1.34 6.76 -9.67
N ALA A 43 1.84 8.00 -9.61
CA ALA A 43 2.46 8.57 -8.40
C ALA A 43 3.58 7.71 -7.77
N GLY A 44 4.40 7.04 -8.59
CA GLY A 44 5.48 6.17 -8.09
C GLY A 44 5.03 4.77 -7.64
N ALA A 45 3.75 4.43 -7.85
CA ALA A 45 3.17 3.14 -7.51
C ALA A 45 2.49 2.50 -8.73
N CYS A 46 2.31 1.18 -8.70
CA CYS A 46 1.50 0.47 -9.67
C CYS A 46 0.11 0.20 -9.11
N VAL A 47 -0.91 0.68 -9.81
CA VAL A 47 -2.32 0.65 -9.41
C VAL A 47 -3.16 -0.09 -10.44
N ALA A 48 -4.24 -0.73 -10.01
CA ALA A 48 -5.18 -1.40 -10.93
C ALA A 48 -6.07 -0.40 -11.69
N SER A 49 -6.38 0.74 -11.06
CA SER A 49 -7.17 1.83 -11.64
C SER A 49 -6.55 3.17 -11.22
N CYS A 50 -6.71 4.20 -12.05
CA CYS A 50 -6.16 5.52 -11.76
C CYS A 50 -6.90 6.19 -10.59
N PRO A 51 -6.19 6.74 -9.59
CA PRO A 51 -6.80 7.44 -8.47
C PRO A 51 -7.41 8.78 -8.91
N ALA A 52 -8.28 9.35 -8.08
CA ALA A 52 -8.92 10.63 -8.35
C ALA A 52 -7.88 11.74 -8.63
N GLY A 53 -8.16 12.57 -9.64
CA GLY A 53 -7.24 13.62 -10.09
C GLY A 53 -6.17 13.15 -11.08
N TYR A 54 -6.07 11.84 -11.36
CA TYR A 54 -5.26 11.31 -12.44
C TYR A 54 -6.12 10.91 -13.64
N GLU A 55 -5.62 11.20 -14.83
CA GLU A 55 -6.17 10.76 -16.11
C GLU A 55 -5.50 9.46 -16.56
N ASP A 56 -6.31 8.56 -17.07
CA ASP A 56 -5.89 7.26 -17.58
C ASP A 56 -5.41 7.36 -19.02
N THR A 57 -4.11 7.22 -19.24
CA THR A 57 -3.51 7.20 -20.58
C THR A 57 -3.15 5.77 -21.01
N GLY A 58 -3.83 4.77 -20.44
CA GLY A 58 -3.65 3.35 -20.75
C GLY A 58 -2.69 2.65 -19.78
N ARG A 59 -1.38 2.83 -19.97
CA ARG A 59 -0.34 2.19 -19.13
C ARG A 59 0.10 3.01 -17.92
N THR A 60 -0.23 4.29 -17.94
CA THR A 60 0.15 5.26 -16.92
C THR A 60 -1.05 6.12 -16.56
N CYS A 61 -1.03 6.67 -15.36
CA CYS A 61 -1.99 7.65 -14.89
C CYS A 61 -1.26 8.99 -14.78
N VAL A 62 -1.75 10.01 -15.47
CA VAL A 62 -1.13 11.35 -15.51
C VAL A 62 -1.94 12.29 -14.65
N PHE A 63 -1.29 13.03 -13.74
CA PHE A 63 -2.01 13.97 -12.87
C PHE A 63 -2.58 15.14 -13.68
N ARG A 64 -3.89 15.40 -13.59
CA ARG A 64 -4.61 16.39 -14.40
C ARG A 64 -4.26 17.86 -14.11
N ASN A 65 -3.41 18.14 -13.13
CA ASN A 65 -3.10 19.52 -12.72
C ASN A 65 -2.16 20.27 -13.69
N MET A 66 -1.62 19.62 -14.72
CA MET A 66 -0.67 20.23 -15.68
C MET A 66 -0.96 19.92 -17.16
N SER A 67 -2.20 19.57 -17.53
CA SER A 67 -2.58 19.44 -18.95
C SER A 67 -2.99 20.77 -19.59
N ARG A 68 -2.53 21.92 -19.05
CA ARG A 68 -2.90 23.25 -19.52
C ARG A 68 -1.65 24.00 -19.99
#